data_AF-A0A9X8VCP6-F1
#
_entry.id   AF-A0A9X8VCP6-F1
#
_cell.length_a   1.000
_cell.length_b   1.000
_cell.length_c   1.000
_cell.angle_alpha   90.00
_cell.angle_beta   90.00
_cell.angle_gamma   90.00
#
_symmetry.space_group_name_H-M   'P 1'
#
loop_
_entity.id
_entity.type
_entity.pdbx_description
1 polymer ?
#
loop_
_entity_poly.entity_id
_entity_poly.type
_entity_poly.pdbx_seq_one_letter_code
_entity_poly.pdbx_strand_id
1 'polypeptide(L)'
;LASIVIMLIGILITALPQVPAIFIGMMLFTAGFFAAHSVASSWIGRRARRAKGQASSLYLFCYYVGSSVAGTLGGVFWHSFGWN
;
A
#
# COMPACT_ATOMS: atom_id res chain seq x y z
N LEU A 1 -10.00 -4.56 5.96
CA LEU A 1 -9.15 -5.42 6.81
C LEU A 1 -8.60 -6.61 6.01
N ALA A 2 -9.45 -7.44 5.39
CA ALA A 2 -9.00 -8.55 4.55
C ALA A 2 -7.97 -8.16 3.48
N SER A 3 -8.18 -7.05 2.75
CA SER A 3 -7.23 -6.53 1.77
C SER A 3 -5.86 -6.18 2.36
N ILE A 4 -5.83 -5.60 3.57
CA ILE A 4 -4.59 -5.29 4.29
C ILE A 4 -3.87 -6.57 4.72
N VAL A 5 -4.61 -7.59 5.17
CA VAL A 5 -4.04 -8.90 5.50
C VAL A 5 -3.42 -9.56 4.25
N ILE A 6 -4.09 -9.47 3.10
CA ILE A 6 -3.55 -9.96 1.82
C ILE A 6 -2.26 -9.21 1.45
N MET A 7 -2.20 -7.89 1.64
CA MET A 7 -0.97 -7.13 1.44
C MET A 7 0.16 -7.62 2.35
N LEU A 8 -0.12 -7.80 3.64
CA LEU A 8 0.88 -8.30 4.60
C LEU A 8 1.39 -9.68 4.23
N ILE A 9 0.49 -10.60 3.83
CA ILE A 9 0.88 -11.94 3.36
C ILE A 9 1.75 -11.83 2.10
N GLY A 10 1.39 -10.97 1.14
CA GLY A 10 2.18 -10.72 -0.05
C GLY A 10 3.60 -10.26 0.27
N ILE A 11 3.77 -9.30 1.18
CA ILE A 11 5.08 -8.83 1.66
C ILE A 11 5.87 -9.98 2.28
N LEU A 12 5.27 -10.77 3.18
CA LEU A 12 5.96 -11.88 3.83
C LEU A 12 6.42 -12.95 2.82
N ILE A 13 5.64 -13.20 1.78
CA ILE A 13 6.02 -14.12 0.70
C ILE A 13 7.20 -13.56 -0.11
N THR A 14 7.29 -12.24 -0.34
CA THR A 14 8.44 -11.65 -1.04
C THR A 14 9.77 -11.77 -0.30
N ALA A 15 9.75 -12.09 1.00
CA ALA A 15 10.96 -12.37 1.78
C ALA A 15 11.55 -13.77 1.51
N LEU A 16 10.83 -14.63 0.76
CA LEU A 16 11.35 -15.95 0.38
C LEU A 16 12.40 -15.81 -0.74
N PRO A 17 13.47 -16.63 -0.74
CA PRO A 17 14.56 -16.51 -1.72
C PRO A 17 14.19 -17.03 -3.12
N GLN A 18 13.03 -17.68 -3.28
CA GLN A 18 12.62 -18.28 -4.53
C GLN A 18 11.97 -17.23 -5.45
N VAL A 19 12.54 -17.01 -6.64
CA VAL A 19 12.01 -16.05 -7.63
C VAL A 19 10.51 -16.23 -7.93
N PRO A 20 9.98 -17.45 -8.11
CA PRO A 20 8.54 -17.64 -8.31
C PRO A 20 7.70 -17.17 -7.11
N ALA A 21 8.20 -17.38 -5.88
CA ALA A 21 7.53 -16.91 -4.68
C ALA A 21 7.48 -15.39 -4.64
N ILE A 22 8.56 -14.69 -4.99
CA ILE A 22 8.61 -13.23 -5.06
C ILE A 22 7.53 -12.71 -6.03
N PHE A 23 7.40 -13.29 -7.22
CA PHE A 23 6.35 -12.92 -8.18
C PHE A 23 4.94 -13.10 -7.61
N ILE A 24 4.66 -14.23 -6.96
CA ILE A 24 3.36 -14.48 -6.32
C ILE A 24 3.12 -13.46 -5.20
N GLY A 25 4.13 -13.20 -4.37
CA GLY A 25 4.06 -12.20 -3.29
C GLY A 25 3.76 -10.80 -3.83
N MET A 26 4.42 -10.38 -4.91
CA MET A 26 4.17 -9.10 -5.58
C MET A 26 2.74 -9.01 -6.13
N MET A 27 2.22 -10.08 -6.73
CA MET A 27 0.83 -10.13 -7.23
C MET A 27 -0.17 -9.97 -6.09
N LEU A 28 0.02 -10.69 -4.98
CA LEU A 28 -0.85 -10.61 -3.81
C LEU A 28 -0.79 -9.22 -3.16
N PHE A 29 0.42 -8.67 -2.98
CA PHE A 29 0.59 -7.33 -2.44
C PHE A 29 -0.13 -6.29 -3.29
N THR A 30 0.06 -6.35 -4.61
CA THR A 30 -0.56 -5.43 -5.56
C THR A 30 -2.09 -5.54 -5.53
N ALA A 31 -2.64 -6.77 -5.58
CA ALA A 31 -4.07 -7.00 -5.51
C ALA A 31 -4.68 -6.48 -4.19
N GLY A 32 -4.03 -6.76 -3.06
CA GLY A 32 -4.43 -6.27 -1.75
C GLY A 32 -4.40 -4.74 -1.66
N PHE A 33 -3.38 -4.10 -2.24
CA PHE A 33 -3.24 -2.64 -2.29
C PHE A 33 -4.36 -1.98 -3.07
N PHE A 34 -4.62 -2.44 -4.30
CA PHE A 34 -5.72 -1.90 -5.12
C PHE A 34 -7.08 -2.09 -4.44
N ALA A 35 -7.31 -3.23 -3.79
CA ALA A 35 -8.52 -3.47 -3.03
C ALA A 35 -8.64 -2.53 -1.82
N ALA A 36 -7.57 -2.36 -1.03
CA ALA A 36 -7.54 -1.47 0.12
C ALA A 36 -7.77 0.00 -0.28
N HIS A 37 -7.06 0.47 -1.32
CA HIS A 37 -7.19 1.83 -1.84
C HIS A 37 -8.61 2.11 -2.37
N SER A 38 -9.19 1.17 -3.13
CA SER A 38 -10.55 1.29 -3.66
C SER A 38 -11.59 1.36 -2.54
N VAL A 39 -11.46 0.53 -1.50
CA VAL A 39 -12.36 0.55 -0.34
C VAL A 39 -12.22 1.85 0.45
N ALA A 40 -10.98 2.31 0.70
CA ALA A 40 -10.72 3.55 1.43
C ALA A 40 -11.31 4.76 0.69
N SER A 41 -11.03 4.88 -0.62
CA SER A 41 -11.57 5.92 -1.50
C SER A 41 -13.10 5.93 -1.51
N SER A 42 -13.72 4.75 -1.65
CA SER A 42 -15.18 4.61 -1.62
C SER A 42 -15.79 4.99 -0.27
N TRP A 43 -15.09 4.73 0.83
CA TRP A 43 -15.55 5.08 2.17
C TRP A 43 -15.56 6.58 2.44
N ILE A 44 -14.60 7.34 1.89
CA ILE A 44 -14.57 8.80 2.05
C ILE A 44 -15.83 9.42 1.45
N GLY A 45 -16.21 9.00 0.25
CA GLY A 45 -17.42 9.47 -0.42
C GLY A 45 -18.72 9.16 0.35
N ARG A 46 -18.79 8.00 1.00
CA ARG A 46 -19.96 7.56 1.79
C ARG A 46 -20.02 8.19 3.19
N ARG A 47 -18.86 8.44 3.82
CA ARG A 47 -18.76 8.90 5.21
C ARG A 47 -18.77 10.43 5.32
N ALA A 48 -18.29 11.13 4.30
CA ALA A 48 -18.32 12.59 4.26
C ALA A 48 -19.75 13.10 3.96
N ARG A 49 -20.46 13.55 5.01
CA ARG A 49 -21.81 14.14 4.90
C ARG A 49 -21.78 15.63 4.51
N ARG A 50 -20.67 16.32 4.80
CA ARG A 50 -20.41 17.74 4.46
C ARG A 50 -18.97 17.87 3.98
N ALA A 51 -18.68 18.92 3.20
CA ALA A 51 -17.32 19.23 2.71
C ALA A 51 -16.58 18.05 2.04
N LYS A 52 -17.28 17.29 1.16
CA LYS A 52 -16.73 16.10 0.48
C LYS A 52 -15.41 16.36 -0.25
N GLY A 53 -15.26 17.53 -0.86
CA GLY A 53 -14.02 17.95 -1.53
C GLY A 53 -12.83 18.00 -0.56
N GLN A 54 -13.02 18.58 0.62
CA GLN A 54 -11.97 18.67 1.65
C GLN A 54 -11.62 17.30 2.25
N ALA A 55 -12.62 16.42 2.42
CA ALA A 55 -12.37 15.05 2.88
C ALA A 55 -11.55 14.24 1.86
N SER A 56 -11.84 14.40 0.56
CA SER A 56 -11.10 13.75 -0.51
C SER A 56 -9.66 14.29 -0.64
N SER A 57 -9.48 15.61 -0.58
CA SER A 57 -8.16 16.22 -0.63
C SER A 57 -7.28 15.81 0.56
N LEU A 58 -7.85 15.70 1.77
CA LEU A 58 -7.12 15.20 2.93
C LEU A 58 -6.68 13.74 2.77
N TYR A 59 -7.54 12.88 2.18
CA TYR A 59 -7.14 11.51 1.87
C TYR A 59 -5.99 11.46 0.87
N LEU A 60 -6.08 12.22 -0.23
CA LEU A 60 -5.01 12.28 -1.23
C LEU A 60 -3.73 12.84 -0.64
N PHE A 61 -3.82 13.88 0.18
CA PHE A 61 -2.68 14.43 0.90
C PHE A 61 -2.00 13.35 1.76
N CYS A 62 -2.74 12.64 2.60
CA CYS A 62 -2.20 11.55 3.40
C CYS A 62 -1.63 10.41 2.53
N TYR A 63 -2.30 10.07 1.42
CA TYR A 63 -1.85 9.04 0.49
C TYR A 63 -0.49 9.40 -0.14
N TYR A 64 -0.33 10.64 -0.61
CA TYR A 64 0.92 11.10 -1.22
C TYR A 64 2.02 11.28 -0.18
N VAL A 65 1.73 11.88 0.98
CA VAL A 65 2.72 12.01 2.08
C VAL A 65 3.20 10.63 2.52
N GLY A 66 2.29 9.67 2.73
CA GLY A 66 2.64 8.31 3.06
C GLY A 66 3.50 7.64 1.98
N SER A 67 3.15 7.84 0.71
CA SER A 67 3.91 7.32 -0.43
C SER A 67 5.32 7.92 -0.52
N SER A 68 5.47 9.22 -0.27
CA SER A 68 6.77 9.89 -0.21
C SER A 68 7.63 9.34 0.92
N VAL A 69 7.09 9.24 2.14
CA VAL A 69 7.82 8.70 3.29
C VAL A 69 8.24 7.25 3.04
N ALA A 70 7.30 6.40 2.59
CA ALA A 70 7.59 4.99 2.31
C ALA A 70 8.61 4.82 1.17
N GLY A 71 8.51 5.63 0.11
CA GLY A 71 9.46 5.61 -1.00
C GLY A 71 10.86 6.06 -0.59
N THR A 72 10.96 7.14 0.19
CA THR A 72 12.26 7.62 0.72
C THR A 72 12.88 6.60 1.66
N LEU A 73 12.12 6.08 2.64
CA LEU A 73 12.60 5.04 3.54
C LEU A 73 13.01 3.79 2.76
N GLY A 74 12.19 3.34 1.82
CA GLY A 74 12.49 2.22 0.94
C GLY A 74 13.81 2.41 0.18
N GLY A 75 14.07 3.61 -0.34
CA GLY A 75 15.34 3.96 -0.98
C GLY A 75 16.54 3.91 -0.02
N VAL A 76 16.38 4.41 1.21
CA VAL A 76 17.43 4.33 2.25
C VAL A 76 17.72 2.88 2.65
N PHE A 77 16.67 2.06 2.83
CA PHE A 77 16.81 0.63 3.10
C PHE A 77 17.52 -0.09 1.95
N TRP A 78 17.09 0.16 0.71
CA TRP A 78 17.71 -0.41 -0.48
C TRP A 78 19.20 -0.07 -0.58
N HIS A 79 19.56 1.20 -0.36
CA HIS A 79 20.95 1.64 -0.39
C HIS A 79 21.82 0.97 0.68
N SER A 80 21.25 0.67 1.86
CA SER A 80 22.01 0.15 3.01
C SER A 80 22.09 -1.37 3.06
N PHE A 81 21.05 -2.08 2.61
CA PHE A 81 20.92 -3.54 2.76
C PHE A 81 20.91 -4.29 1.42
N GLY A 82 20.62 -3.61 0.31
CA GLY A 82 20.51 -4.25 -1.00
C GLY A 82 19.45 -5.36 -1.01
N TRP A 83 19.70 -6.41 -1.81
CA TRP A 83 18.83 -7.61 -1.89
C TRP A 83 19.42 -8.79 -1.11
N ASN A 84 20.20 -8.55 -0.05
CA ASN A 84 20.83 -9.61 0.76
C ASN A 84 20.07 -9.86 2.06
#